data_AF-A0A1A8H4U3-F1
#
_entry.id   AF-A0A1A8H4U3-F1
#
_cell.length_a   1.000
_cell.length_b   1.000
_cell.length_c   1.000
_cell.angle_alpha   90.00
_cell.angle_beta   90.00
_cell.angle_gamma   90.00
#
_symmetry.space_group_name_H-M   'P 1'
#
loop_
_entity.id
_entity.type
_entity.pdbx_description
1 polymer ?
#
loop_
_entity_poly.entity_id
_entity_poly.type
_entity_poly.pdbx_seq_one_letter_code
_entity_poly.pdbx_strand_id
1 'polypeptide(L)'
;LFNIKSSAALIYDEFMHNADSRTENWLLMSSPVPQTIIIIAYIYFVTSLGPRIMENRKAFDLKGILIVYNFSVVALSFYMIYEFVMSGWGTGYSFRCDLVDYSDSPQGIRMAATCWLYYMSKFIEMLDTIFFVLRKKNSQVTFLHVYHHSIMPFTWWFGVRFSAGGMGTFHALLNCVVHVTMYTYYGLTALGPNYQKYLWWKKY
;
A
#
# COMPACT_ATOMS: atom_id res chain seq x y z
N LEU A 1 24.98 23.10 20.37
CA LEU A 1 23.94 22.05 20.20
C LEU A 1 22.49 22.57 20.17
N PHE A 2 22.21 23.85 20.47
CA PHE A 2 20.84 24.41 20.47
C PHE A 2 20.33 24.96 19.11
N ASN A 3 21.15 25.00 18.05
CA ASN A 3 20.79 25.70 16.80
C ASN A 3 20.23 24.79 15.69
N ILE A 4 20.49 23.47 15.73
CA ILE A 4 20.07 22.53 14.66
C ILE A 4 18.57 22.21 14.73
N LYS A 5 17.97 22.21 15.94
CA LYS A 5 16.53 21.98 16.12
C LYS A 5 15.67 23.08 15.48
N SER A 6 16.17 24.32 15.42
CA SER A 6 15.47 25.45 14.80
C SER A 6 15.40 25.29 13.28
N SER A 7 16.54 25.02 12.62
CA SER A 7 16.59 24.91 11.16
C SER A 7 15.82 23.72 10.59
N ALA A 8 15.89 22.54 11.23
CA ALA A 8 15.17 21.36 10.75
C ALA A 8 13.65 21.51 10.89
N ALA A 9 13.17 22.14 11.98
CA ALA A 9 11.76 22.46 12.16
C ALA A 9 11.29 23.48 11.12
N LEU A 10 12.06 24.54 10.87
CA LEU A 10 11.74 25.54 9.85
C LEU A 10 11.63 24.95 8.44
N ILE A 11 12.57 24.09 8.04
CA ILE A 11 12.52 23.40 6.73
C ILE A 11 11.29 22.49 6.65
N TYR A 12 10.95 21.81 7.75
CA TYR A 12 9.76 20.96 7.79
C TYR A 12 8.48 21.79 7.67
N ASP A 13 8.39 22.90 8.39
CA ASP A 13 7.23 23.81 8.35
C ASP A 13 7.07 24.42 6.95
N GLU A 14 8.17 24.83 6.31
CA GLU A 14 8.18 25.31 4.93
C GLU A 14 7.73 24.22 3.94
N PHE A 15 8.21 22.98 4.12
CA PHE A 15 7.79 21.85 3.30
C PHE A 15 6.29 21.53 3.46
N MET A 16 5.78 21.61 4.69
CA MET A 16 4.39 21.31 5.01
C MET A 16 3.43 22.47 4.70
N HIS A 17 3.93 23.67 4.38
CA HIS A 17 3.10 24.83 4.05
C HIS A 17 2.15 24.57 2.87
N ASN A 18 2.60 23.82 1.86
CA ASN A 18 1.83 23.52 0.64
C ASN A 18 1.03 22.21 0.74
N ALA A 19 0.93 21.65 1.94
CA ALA A 19 0.34 20.35 2.15
C ALA A 19 -1.19 20.46 2.26
N ASP A 20 -1.91 19.51 1.68
CA ASP A 20 -3.37 19.49 1.59
C ASP A 20 -4.04 19.33 2.96
N SER A 21 -4.62 20.41 3.47
CA SER A 21 -5.27 20.48 4.80
C SER A 21 -6.41 19.47 4.97
N ARG A 22 -7.06 19.03 3.89
CA ARG A 22 -8.18 18.09 3.94
C ARG A 22 -7.79 16.73 4.55
N THR A 23 -6.53 16.36 4.42
CA THR A 23 -6.00 15.05 4.85
C THR A 23 -5.28 15.10 6.20
N GLU A 24 -5.10 16.29 6.80
CA GLU A 24 -4.22 16.51 7.96
C GLU A 24 -4.57 15.62 9.17
N ASN A 25 -5.86 15.46 9.44
CA ASN A 25 -6.36 14.71 10.59
C ASN A 25 -6.56 13.21 10.33
N TRP A 26 -6.21 12.74 9.13
CA TRP A 26 -6.34 11.32 8.79
C TRP A 26 -5.18 10.51 9.38
N LEU A 27 -5.44 9.21 9.61
CA LEU A 27 -4.45 8.32 10.22
C LEU A 27 -3.15 8.32 9.39
N LEU A 28 -2.01 8.45 10.07
CA LEU A 28 -0.65 8.53 9.52
C LEU A 28 -0.35 9.77 8.64
N MET A 29 -1.25 10.75 8.51
CA MET A 29 -1.03 11.93 7.65
C MET A 29 -0.40 13.14 8.35
N SER A 30 -0.31 13.14 9.68
CA SER A 30 0.23 14.27 10.45
C SER A 30 1.71 14.55 10.15
N SER A 31 2.53 13.53 9.98
CA SER A 31 3.92 13.65 9.55
C SER A 31 4.40 12.35 8.89
N PRO A 32 5.52 12.36 8.14
CA PRO A 32 6.07 11.15 7.55
C PRO A 32 6.81 10.27 8.57
N VAL A 33 6.95 10.71 9.83
CA VAL A 33 7.75 10.01 10.85
C VAL A 33 7.11 8.68 11.27
N PRO A 34 5.80 8.61 11.64
CA PRO A 34 5.16 7.36 12.04
C PRO A 34 5.28 6.25 10.99
N GLN A 35 5.01 6.56 9.71
CA GLN A 35 5.14 5.58 8.66
C GLN A 35 6.59 5.11 8.44
N THR A 36 7.57 6.01 8.60
CA THR A 36 8.98 5.67 8.44
C THR A 36 9.41 4.68 9.52
N ILE A 37 8.95 4.87 10.75
CA ILE A 37 9.18 3.93 11.85
C ILE A 37 8.57 2.56 11.53
N ILE A 38 7.32 2.52 11.05
CA ILE A 38 6.64 1.27 10.66
C ILE A 38 7.42 0.53 9.56
N ILE A 39 7.86 1.25 8.52
CA ILE A 39 8.60 0.68 7.39
C ILE A 39 9.98 0.17 7.83
N ILE A 40 10.72 0.91 8.65
CA ILE A 40 12.00 0.45 9.21
C ILE A 40 11.80 -0.80 10.06
N ALA A 41 10.79 -0.82 10.93
CA ALA A 41 10.46 -1.97 11.75
C ALA A 41 10.10 -3.20 10.90
N TYR A 42 9.32 -3.00 9.83
CA TYR A 42 9.00 -4.04 8.87
C TYR A 42 10.24 -4.58 8.16
N ILE A 43 11.10 -3.71 7.59
CA ILE A 43 12.33 -4.13 6.89
C ILE A 43 13.19 -4.94 7.85
N TYR A 44 13.40 -4.44 9.07
CA TYR A 44 14.16 -5.13 10.10
C TYR A 44 13.56 -6.50 10.46
N PHE A 45 12.23 -6.57 10.60
CA PHE A 45 11.53 -7.82 10.86
C PHE A 45 11.71 -8.83 9.74
N VAL A 46 11.44 -8.46 8.48
CA VAL A 46 11.40 -9.43 7.37
C VAL A 46 12.78 -9.86 6.90
N THR A 47 13.80 -9.02 7.05
CA THR A 47 15.17 -9.32 6.60
C THR A 47 16.06 -9.89 7.69
N SER A 48 15.77 -9.66 8.98
CA SER A 48 16.66 -10.03 10.08
C SER A 48 15.94 -10.75 11.23
N LEU A 49 15.08 -10.05 11.97
CA LEU A 49 14.54 -10.56 13.23
C LEU A 49 13.63 -11.78 13.02
N GLY A 50 12.68 -11.69 12.10
CA GLY A 50 11.71 -12.74 11.80
C GLY A 50 12.37 -14.05 11.34
N PRO A 51 13.27 -14.03 10.33
CA PRO A 51 14.03 -15.23 9.94
C PRO A 51 14.83 -15.87 11.08
N ARG A 52 15.47 -15.07 11.95
CA ARG A 52 16.20 -15.57 13.13
C ARG A 52 15.26 -16.22 14.16
N ILE A 53 14.11 -15.62 14.43
CA ILE A 53 13.09 -16.21 15.33
C ILE A 53 12.56 -17.54 14.77
N MET A 54 12.43 -17.64 13.44
CA MET A 54 11.89 -18.81 12.75
C MET A 54 12.91 -19.90 12.46
N GLU A 55 14.20 -19.66 12.70
CA GLU A 55 15.30 -20.60 12.41
C GLU A 55 15.06 -21.95 13.09
N ASN A 56 14.83 -21.93 14.40
CA ASN A 56 14.60 -23.11 15.25
C ASN A 56 13.11 -23.45 15.44
N ARG A 57 12.22 -22.87 14.63
CA ARG A 57 10.76 -23.14 14.67
C ARG A 57 10.30 -23.84 13.40
N LYS A 58 9.22 -24.62 13.53
CA LYS A 58 8.50 -25.17 12.37
C LYS A 58 7.76 -24.03 11.66
N ALA A 59 7.60 -24.16 10.33
CA ALA A 59 6.79 -23.22 9.57
C ALA A 59 5.34 -23.23 10.07
N PHE A 60 4.73 -22.05 10.20
CA PHE A 60 3.33 -21.95 10.60
C PHE A 60 2.41 -22.43 9.48
N ASP A 61 1.37 -23.19 9.83
CA ASP A 61 0.26 -23.45 8.91
C ASP A 61 -0.73 -22.28 8.96
N LEU A 62 -0.65 -21.42 7.95
CA LEU A 62 -1.46 -20.22 7.82
C LEU A 62 -2.47 -20.36 6.67
N LYS A 63 -2.81 -21.57 6.23
CA LYS A 63 -3.66 -21.78 5.05
C LYS A 63 -4.98 -21.00 5.12
N GLY A 64 -5.74 -21.16 6.21
CA GLY A 64 -7.02 -20.47 6.39
C GLY A 64 -6.88 -18.96 6.43
N ILE A 65 -5.88 -18.46 7.16
CA ILE A 65 -5.57 -17.03 7.27
C ILE A 65 -5.23 -16.44 5.90
N LEU A 66 -4.40 -17.13 5.11
CA LEU A 66 -4.03 -16.69 3.77
C LEU A 66 -5.23 -16.65 2.83
N ILE A 67 -6.13 -17.62 2.88
CA ILE A 67 -7.34 -17.62 2.04
C ILE A 67 -8.18 -16.38 2.36
N VAL A 68 -8.50 -16.15 3.64
CA VAL A 68 -9.30 -14.99 4.07
C VAL A 68 -8.60 -13.69 3.72
N TYR A 69 -7.31 -13.58 3.99
CA TYR A 69 -6.51 -12.40 3.69
C TYR A 69 -6.50 -12.09 2.18
N ASN A 70 -6.16 -13.04 1.33
CA ASN A 70 -6.09 -12.82 -0.12
C ASN A 70 -7.45 -12.39 -0.68
N PHE A 71 -8.54 -13.05 -0.30
CA PHE A 71 -9.88 -12.65 -0.77
C PHE A 71 -10.34 -11.31 -0.19
N SER A 72 -9.92 -10.95 1.03
CA SER A 72 -10.18 -9.63 1.60
C SER A 72 -9.45 -8.53 0.83
N VAL A 73 -8.20 -8.77 0.42
CA VAL A 73 -7.45 -7.83 -0.43
C VAL A 73 -8.09 -7.72 -1.82
N VAL A 74 -8.57 -8.82 -2.41
CA VAL A 74 -9.35 -8.76 -3.67
C VAL A 74 -10.58 -7.87 -3.53
N ALA A 75 -11.38 -8.06 -2.47
CA ALA A 75 -12.56 -7.25 -2.21
C ALA A 75 -12.20 -5.76 -2.00
N LEU A 76 -11.15 -5.48 -1.24
CA LEU A 76 -10.64 -4.13 -1.04
C LEU A 76 -10.16 -3.50 -2.35
N SER A 77 -9.45 -4.24 -3.20
CA SER A 77 -9.01 -3.76 -4.52
C SER A 77 -10.19 -3.47 -5.43
N PHE A 78 -11.22 -4.32 -5.47
CA PHE A 78 -12.45 -4.02 -6.22
C PHE A 78 -13.15 -2.76 -5.73
N TYR A 79 -13.25 -2.60 -4.41
CA TYR A 79 -13.81 -1.40 -3.80
C TYR A 79 -13.01 -0.15 -4.20
N MET A 80 -11.68 -0.19 -4.12
CA MET A 80 -10.83 0.93 -4.54
C MET A 80 -10.92 1.23 -6.04
N ILE A 81 -11.06 0.21 -6.92
CA ILE A 81 -11.31 0.43 -8.35
C ILE A 81 -12.60 1.22 -8.52
N TYR A 82 -13.69 0.78 -7.90
CA TYR A 82 -14.97 1.47 -7.96
C TYR A 82 -14.85 2.91 -7.46
N GLU A 83 -14.20 3.13 -6.32
CA GLU A 83 -14.00 4.45 -5.74
C GLU A 83 -13.14 5.36 -6.63
N PHE A 84 -12.05 4.87 -7.24
CA PHE A 84 -11.24 5.66 -8.18
C PHE A 84 -12.03 6.02 -9.44
N VAL A 85 -12.80 5.07 -9.98
CA VAL A 85 -13.67 5.30 -11.15
C VAL A 85 -14.70 6.38 -10.83
N MET A 86 -15.41 6.26 -9.71
CA MET A 86 -16.48 7.20 -9.37
C MET A 86 -15.96 8.55 -8.86
N SER A 87 -14.74 8.59 -8.32
CA SER A 87 -14.07 9.82 -7.87
C SER A 87 -13.55 10.70 -9.01
N GLY A 88 -13.38 10.17 -10.23
CA GLY A 88 -12.96 10.99 -11.37
C GLY A 88 -12.78 10.22 -12.68
N TRP A 89 -12.17 9.04 -12.64
CA TRP A 89 -11.75 8.30 -13.84
C TRP A 89 -12.90 7.85 -14.75
N GLY A 90 -14.11 7.68 -14.22
CA GLY A 90 -15.33 7.38 -14.98
C GLY A 90 -16.36 8.51 -14.97
N THR A 91 -16.08 9.64 -14.32
CA THR A 91 -17.06 10.70 -14.05
C THR A 91 -16.62 12.09 -14.51
N GLY A 92 -15.40 12.27 -15.02
CA GLY A 92 -14.99 13.56 -15.59
C GLY A 92 -13.52 13.70 -16.01
N TYR A 93 -12.63 12.79 -15.60
CA TYR A 93 -11.23 12.84 -16.01
C TYR A 93 -11.07 12.52 -17.50
N SER A 94 -10.14 13.22 -18.14
CA SER A 94 -9.88 13.19 -19.57
C SER A 94 -8.84 12.15 -19.99
N PHE A 95 -8.16 11.50 -19.04
CA PHE A 95 -6.98 10.65 -19.26
C PHE A 95 -5.81 11.43 -19.89
N ARG A 96 -5.76 12.74 -19.62
CA ARG A 96 -4.71 13.66 -20.05
C ARG A 96 -4.30 14.50 -18.85
N CYS A 97 -4.25 15.83 -19.01
CA CYS A 97 -3.90 16.76 -17.94
C CYS A 97 -5.05 16.92 -16.93
N ASP A 98 -5.26 15.87 -16.14
CA ASP A 98 -6.23 15.87 -15.05
C ASP A 98 -5.56 16.41 -13.79
N LEU A 99 -5.95 17.62 -13.38
CA LEU A 99 -5.41 18.28 -12.20
C LEU A 99 -6.09 17.75 -10.92
N VAL A 100 -5.43 17.97 -9.79
CA VAL A 100 -6.01 17.68 -8.47
C VAL A 100 -7.09 18.71 -8.16
N ASP A 101 -8.28 18.23 -7.79
CA ASP A 101 -9.30 19.08 -7.17
C ASP A 101 -9.01 19.20 -5.67
N TYR A 102 -8.58 20.40 -5.24
CA TYR A 102 -8.28 20.73 -3.84
C TYR A 102 -9.49 21.28 -3.06
N SER A 103 -10.66 21.37 -3.67
CA SER A 103 -11.87 21.82 -2.97
C SER A 103 -12.43 20.78 -2.01
N ASP A 104 -13.30 21.22 -1.10
CA ASP A 104 -14.09 20.34 -0.22
C ASP A 104 -15.35 19.79 -0.93
N SER A 105 -15.34 19.72 -2.26
CA SER A 105 -16.43 19.12 -3.01
C SER A 105 -16.57 17.64 -2.64
N PRO A 106 -17.80 17.06 -2.69
CA PRO A 106 -17.99 15.64 -2.41
C PRO A 106 -17.09 14.74 -3.28
N GLN A 107 -16.81 15.16 -4.53
CA GLN A 107 -15.95 14.42 -5.44
C GLN A 107 -14.45 14.55 -5.08
N GLY A 108 -13.99 15.77 -4.77
CA GLY A 108 -12.61 16.03 -4.36
C GLY A 108 -12.24 15.30 -3.07
N ILE A 109 -13.11 15.35 -2.06
CA ILE A 109 -12.92 14.62 -0.80
C ILE A 109 -12.96 13.11 -1.02
N ARG A 110 -13.86 12.59 -1.88
CA ARG A 110 -13.91 11.16 -2.22
C ARG A 110 -12.62 10.69 -2.90
N MET A 111 -12.08 11.46 -3.84
CA MET A 111 -10.80 11.15 -4.49
C MET A 111 -9.66 11.11 -3.46
N ALA A 112 -9.57 12.14 -2.61
CA ALA A 112 -8.56 12.19 -1.57
C ALA A 112 -8.67 11.00 -0.60
N ALA A 113 -9.89 10.66 -0.17
CA ALA A 113 -10.16 9.53 0.71
C ALA A 113 -9.78 8.18 0.05
N THR A 114 -10.01 8.05 -1.26
CA THR A 114 -9.60 6.88 -2.04
C THR A 114 -8.08 6.76 -2.12
N CYS A 115 -7.37 7.89 -2.34
CA CYS A 115 -5.90 7.93 -2.32
C CYS A 115 -5.36 7.51 -0.96
N TRP A 116 -5.96 8.01 0.13
CA TRP A 116 -5.59 7.61 1.49
C TRP A 116 -5.90 6.14 1.76
N LEU A 117 -7.04 5.62 1.30
CA LEU A 117 -7.37 4.20 1.45
C LEU A 117 -6.37 3.31 0.70
N TYR A 118 -5.97 3.70 -0.51
CA TYR A 118 -4.93 3.02 -1.27
C TYR A 118 -3.57 3.06 -0.56
N TYR A 119 -3.20 4.21 0.01
CA TYR A 119 -2.02 4.34 0.86
C TYR A 119 -2.07 3.39 2.07
N MET A 120 -3.20 3.34 2.79
CA MET A 120 -3.40 2.44 3.91
C MET A 120 -3.34 0.96 3.48
N SER A 121 -3.83 0.63 2.27
CA SER A 121 -3.77 -0.72 1.73
C SER A 121 -2.33 -1.20 1.56
N LYS A 122 -1.37 -0.32 1.26
CA LYS A 122 0.04 -0.69 1.12
C LYS A 122 0.62 -1.25 2.44
N PHE A 123 0.16 -0.78 3.60
CA PHE A 123 0.56 -1.34 4.89
C PHE A 123 -0.09 -2.70 5.16
N ILE A 124 -1.32 -2.92 4.70
CA ILE A 124 -1.97 -4.23 4.77
C ILE A 124 -1.18 -5.25 3.94
N GLU A 125 -0.74 -4.85 2.75
CA GLU A 125 0.02 -5.70 1.82
C GLU A 125 1.41 -6.08 2.35
N MET A 126 1.98 -5.32 3.30
CA MET A 126 3.22 -5.71 3.98
C MET A 126 3.07 -7.03 4.77
N LEU A 127 1.85 -7.48 5.06
CA LEU A 127 1.58 -8.80 5.63
C LEU A 127 2.00 -9.94 4.70
N ASP A 128 2.08 -9.74 3.38
CA ASP A 128 2.55 -10.76 2.42
C ASP A 128 3.92 -11.30 2.82
N THR A 129 4.86 -10.38 3.03
CA THR A 129 6.23 -10.70 3.40
C THR A 129 6.32 -11.29 4.80
N ILE A 130 5.47 -10.83 5.72
CA ILE A 130 5.35 -11.41 7.06
C ILE A 130 4.91 -12.88 6.95
N PHE A 131 3.92 -13.19 6.11
CA PHE A 131 3.50 -14.56 5.87
C PHE A 131 4.60 -15.40 5.22
N PHE A 132 5.43 -14.85 4.33
CA PHE A 132 6.59 -15.57 3.78
C PHE A 132 7.56 -15.97 4.88
N VAL A 133 7.90 -15.05 5.78
CA VAL A 133 8.80 -15.31 6.91
C VAL A 133 8.23 -16.38 7.84
N LEU A 134 6.97 -16.23 8.27
CA LEU A 134 6.31 -17.17 9.18
C LEU A 134 6.14 -18.57 8.57
N ARG A 135 6.04 -18.67 7.24
CA ARG A 135 5.97 -19.95 6.51
C ARG A 135 7.32 -20.48 6.07
N LYS A 136 8.43 -19.82 6.47
CA LYS A 136 9.81 -20.13 6.07
C LYS A 136 9.99 -20.19 4.54
N LYS A 137 9.29 -19.33 3.81
CA LYS A 137 9.39 -19.16 2.35
C LYS A 137 10.37 -18.04 1.99
N ASN A 138 11.60 -18.14 2.50
CA ASN A 138 12.62 -17.10 2.37
C ASN A 138 12.99 -16.79 0.90
N SER A 139 12.82 -17.74 -0.02
CA SER A 139 13.01 -17.50 -1.46
C SER A 139 12.02 -16.50 -2.06
N GLN A 140 10.89 -16.23 -1.39
CA GLN A 140 9.92 -15.21 -1.79
C GLN A 140 10.25 -13.82 -1.20
N VAL A 141 11.08 -13.76 -0.15
CA VAL A 141 11.56 -12.51 0.46
C VAL A 141 12.74 -11.99 -0.36
N THR A 142 12.44 -11.54 -1.57
CA THR A 142 13.43 -11.00 -2.51
C THR A 142 13.65 -9.51 -2.29
N PHE A 143 14.80 -8.98 -2.76
CA PHE A 143 15.05 -7.54 -2.77
C PHE A 143 13.91 -6.77 -3.43
N LEU A 144 13.46 -7.23 -4.61
CA LEU A 144 12.37 -6.59 -5.35
C LEU A 144 11.09 -6.48 -4.51
N HIS A 145 10.70 -7.57 -3.84
CA HIS A 145 9.48 -7.58 -3.04
C HIS A 145 9.60 -6.66 -1.81
N VAL A 146 10.70 -6.75 -1.05
CA VAL A 146 10.91 -5.90 0.13
C VAL A 146 11.03 -4.44 -0.26
N TYR A 147 11.77 -4.12 -1.31
CA TYR A 147 11.91 -2.76 -1.83
C TYR A 147 10.56 -2.19 -2.25
N HIS A 148 9.79 -2.93 -3.07
CA HIS A 148 8.45 -2.51 -3.52
C HIS A 148 7.51 -2.25 -2.34
N HIS A 149 7.36 -3.20 -1.41
CA HIS A 149 6.45 -3.03 -0.26
C HIS A 149 6.95 -2.00 0.78
N SER A 150 8.19 -1.53 0.69
CA SER A 150 8.71 -0.45 1.55
C SER A 150 8.55 0.91 0.88
N ILE A 151 8.91 1.03 -0.40
CA ILE A 151 8.90 2.31 -1.11
C ILE A 151 7.50 2.77 -1.46
N MET A 152 6.58 1.85 -1.79
CA MET A 152 5.21 2.18 -2.17
C MET A 152 4.46 2.94 -1.07
N PRO A 153 4.36 2.47 0.20
CA PRO A 153 3.72 3.27 1.26
C PRO A 153 4.49 4.58 1.50
N PHE A 154 5.83 4.53 1.54
CA PHE A 154 6.65 5.73 1.82
C PHE A 154 6.37 6.87 0.83
N THR A 155 6.35 6.60 -0.47
CA THR A 155 6.13 7.61 -1.50
C THR A 155 4.68 8.03 -1.59
N TRP A 156 3.73 7.10 -1.38
CA TRP A 156 2.31 7.41 -1.40
C TRP A 156 1.85 8.40 -0.34
N TRP A 157 2.53 8.45 0.81
CA TRP A 157 2.26 9.48 1.81
C TRP A 157 2.41 10.89 1.25
N PHE A 158 3.44 11.16 0.45
CA PHE A 158 3.61 12.45 -0.21
C PHE A 158 2.52 12.69 -1.26
N GLY A 159 2.13 11.65 -2.00
CA GLY A 159 1.00 11.71 -2.93
C GLY A 159 -0.29 12.13 -2.23
N VAL A 160 -0.66 11.47 -1.13
CA VAL A 160 -1.86 11.81 -0.35
C VAL A 160 -1.72 13.19 0.33
N ARG A 161 -0.54 13.53 0.83
CA ARG A 161 -0.35 14.77 1.59
C ARG A 161 -0.31 16.02 0.72
N PHE A 162 0.07 15.92 -0.55
CA PHE A 162 0.26 17.08 -1.43
C PHE A 162 -0.59 17.04 -2.70
N SER A 163 -0.91 15.87 -3.24
CA SER A 163 -1.52 15.73 -4.58
C SER A 163 -2.50 14.56 -4.65
N ALA A 164 -3.48 14.53 -3.73
CA ALA A 164 -4.45 13.44 -3.59
C ALA A 164 -5.54 13.46 -4.68
N GLY A 165 -5.16 13.28 -5.95
CA GLY A 165 -6.07 13.27 -7.08
C GLY A 165 -5.37 13.44 -8.43
N GLY A 166 -6.15 13.72 -9.48
CA GLY A 166 -5.64 14.00 -10.82
C GLY A 166 -4.93 12.81 -11.47
N MET A 167 -4.12 13.13 -12.49
CA MET A 167 -3.38 12.16 -13.33
C MET A 167 -2.47 11.24 -12.49
N GLY A 168 -1.93 11.74 -11.37
CA GLY A 168 -1.08 10.98 -10.46
C GLY A 168 -1.76 9.71 -9.90
N THR A 169 -3.08 9.65 -9.88
CA THR A 169 -3.82 8.48 -9.35
C THR A 169 -4.04 7.36 -10.38
N PHE A 170 -3.69 7.57 -11.65
CA PHE A 170 -3.97 6.59 -12.71
C PHE A 170 -3.28 5.24 -12.45
N HIS A 171 -2.02 5.30 -12.02
CA HIS A 171 -1.26 4.08 -11.72
C HIS A 171 -1.84 3.33 -10.50
N ALA A 172 -2.52 4.03 -9.58
CA ALA A 172 -3.21 3.42 -8.44
C ALA A 172 -4.43 2.63 -8.90
N LEU A 173 -5.24 3.23 -9.78
CA LEU A 173 -6.39 2.56 -10.40
C LEU A 173 -5.94 1.29 -11.13
N LEU A 174 -4.92 1.39 -11.99
CA LEU A 174 -4.41 0.25 -12.72
C LEU A 174 -3.78 -0.81 -11.80
N ASN A 175 -3.06 -0.38 -10.77
CA ASN A 175 -2.51 -1.29 -9.76
C ASN A 175 -3.60 -2.08 -9.05
N CYS A 176 -4.72 -1.45 -8.70
CA CYS A 176 -5.85 -2.15 -8.07
C CYS A 176 -6.42 -3.23 -8.99
N VAL A 177 -6.53 -2.97 -10.31
CA VAL A 177 -6.97 -3.98 -11.29
C VAL A 177 -6.00 -5.16 -11.33
N VAL A 178 -4.70 -4.90 -11.34
CA VAL A 178 -3.68 -5.96 -11.28
C VAL A 178 -3.74 -6.71 -9.94
N HIS A 179 -3.97 -6.01 -8.83
CA HIS A 179 -4.08 -6.60 -7.49
C HIS A 179 -5.28 -7.54 -7.36
N VAL A 180 -6.42 -7.22 -7.98
CA VAL A 180 -7.56 -8.16 -8.08
C VAL A 180 -7.10 -9.49 -8.68
N THR A 181 -6.41 -9.46 -9.84
CA THR A 181 -5.93 -10.67 -10.51
C THR A 181 -4.85 -11.39 -9.68
N MET A 182 -3.88 -10.66 -9.15
CA MET A 182 -2.76 -11.20 -8.38
C MET A 182 -3.21 -11.86 -7.07
N TYR A 183 -4.03 -11.19 -6.27
CA TYR A 183 -4.52 -11.74 -5.01
C TYR A 183 -5.55 -12.84 -5.22
N THR A 184 -6.31 -12.83 -6.32
CA THR A 184 -7.13 -13.98 -6.72
C THR A 184 -6.24 -15.19 -7.00
N TYR A 185 -5.16 -15.02 -7.77
CA TYR A 185 -4.18 -16.08 -8.01
C TYR A 185 -3.58 -16.62 -6.70
N TYR A 186 -3.19 -15.74 -5.76
CA TYR A 186 -2.65 -16.15 -4.46
C TYR A 186 -3.69 -16.87 -3.59
N GLY A 187 -4.93 -16.39 -3.56
CA GLY A 187 -6.04 -17.04 -2.85
C GLY A 187 -6.32 -18.45 -3.38
N LEU A 188 -6.39 -18.61 -4.70
CA LEU A 188 -6.58 -19.92 -5.33
C LEU A 188 -5.38 -20.85 -5.10
N THR A 189 -4.16 -20.32 -5.12
CA THR A 189 -2.94 -21.09 -4.80
C THR A 189 -2.97 -21.59 -3.34
N ALA A 190 -3.52 -20.80 -2.41
CA ALA A 190 -3.64 -21.15 -1.00
C ALA A 190 -4.64 -22.29 -0.73
N LEU A 191 -5.59 -22.57 -1.64
CA LEU A 191 -6.52 -23.71 -1.52
C LEU A 191 -5.79 -25.07 -1.59
N GLY A 192 -4.58 -25.11 -2.17
CA GLY A 192 -3.67 -26.25 -2.14
C GLY A 192 -3.47 -26.92 -3.50
N PRO A 193 -2.73 -28.05 -3.54
CA PRO A 193 -2.28 -28.69 -4.79
C PRO A 193 -3.42 -29.09 -5.74
N ASN A 194 -4.58 -29.45 -5.18
CA ASN A 194 -5.77 -29.80 -5.96
C ASN A 194 -6.29 -28.65 -6.83
N TYR A 195 -6.03 -27.41 -6.43
CA TYR A 195 -6.45 -26.20 -7.17
C TYR A 195 -5.30 -25.61 -7.99
N GLN A 196 -4.06 -25.71 -7.49
CA GLN A 196 -2.86 -25.17 -8.16
C GLN A 196 -2.68 -25.72 -9.59
N LYS A 197 -3.07 -26.97 -9.84
CA LYS A 197 -3.00 -27.59 -11.18
C LYS A 197 -3.82 -26.87 -12.25
N TYR A 198 -4.83 -26.09 -11.86
CA TYR A 198 -5.67 -25.30 -12.79
C TYR A 198 -5.12 -23.89 -13.02
N LEU A 199 -4.08 -23.47 -12.30
CA LEU A 199 -3.49 -22.12 -12.40
C LEU A 199 -2.43 -22.05 -13.51
N TRP A 200 -2.79 -22.51 -14.70
CA TRP A 200 -1.92 -22.54 -15.88
C TRP A 200 -1.50 -21.14 -16.35
N TRP A 201 -2.27 -20.11 -15.98
CA TRP A 201 -2.12 -18.74 -16.45
C TRP A 201 -1.13 -17.90 -15.62
N LYS A 202 -0.36 -18.49 -14.69
CA LYS A 202 0.65 -17.77 -13.88
C LYS A 202 1.59 -16.84 -14.68
N LYS A 203 1.88 -17.20 -15.95
CA LYS A 203 2.79 -16.45 -16.82
C LYS A 203 2.15 -15.22 -17.47
N TYR A 204 0.82 -15.15 -17.52
CA TYR A 204 0.04 -14.06 -18.10
C TYR A 204 -0.40 -13.08 -17.01
#